data_AF-A0A1M5B3T2-F1
#
_entry.id   AF-A0A1M5B3T2-F1
#
_cell.length_a   1.000
_cell.length_b   1.000
_cell.length_c   1.000
_cell.angle_alpha   90.00
_cell.angle_beta   90.00
_cell.angle_gamma   90.00
#
_symmetry.space_group_name_H-M   'P 1'
#
loop_
_entity.id
_entity.type
_entity.pdbx_description
1 polymer ?
#
loop_
_entity_poly.entity_id
_entity_poly.type
_entity_poly.pdbx_seq_one_letter_code
_entity_poly.pdbx_strand_id
1 'polypeptide(L)' 'MIKVCEKEKLIEELQKVKHRIQILDMIEERLLKMRELAVKAAEYELSKLERDEIGRSIQQLQQEIMLLEKENTEVQ' A
#
# COMPACT_ATOMS: atom_id res chain seq x y z
N MET A 1 -40.08 -12.96 -2.47
CA MET A 1 -39.48 -11.98 -3.41
C MET A 1 -38.44 -11.21 -2.61
N ILE A 2 -37.22 -11.75 -2.48
CA ILE A 2 -36.10 -11.07 -1.83
C ILE A 2 -35.62 -10.03 -2.85
N LYS A 3 -36.06 -8.78 -2.66
CA LYS A 3 -36.53 -7.93 -3.76
C LYS A 3 -35.44 -6.96 -4.23
N VAL A 4 -34.45 -7.45 -4.98
CA VAL A 4 -33.47 -6.66 -5.79
C VAL A 4 -32.52 -5.72 -5.00
N CYS A 5 -33.04 -4.88 -4.09
CA CYS A 5 -32.33 -3.90 -3.29
C CYS A 5 -31.30 -4.53 -2.31
N GLU A 6 -31.62 -5.69 -1.71
CA GLU A 6 -30.64 -6.38 -0.83
C GLU A 6 -29.46 -6.93 -1.63
N LYS A 7 -29.72 -7.44 -2.84
CA LYS A 7 -28.67 -7.94 -3.73
C LYS A 7 -27.77 -6.81 -4.22
N GLU A 8 -28.33 -5.65 -4.54
CA GLU A 8 -27.58 -4.46 -4.95
C GLU A 8 -26.67 -3.95 -3.81
N LYS A 9 -27.19 -3.86 -2.58
CA LYS A 9 -26.38 -3.53 -1.40
C LYS A 9 -25.23 -4.50 -1.17
N LEU A 10 -25.49 -5.81 -1.30
CA LEU A 10 -24.46 -6.85 -1.22
C LEU A 10 -23.39 -6.70 -2.31
N ILE A 11 -23.76 -6.27 -3.51
CA ILE A 11 -22.81 -6.02 -4.61
C ILE A 11 -21.95 -4.79 -4.30
N GLU A 12 -22.53 -3.72 -3.77
CA GLU A 12 -21.80 -2.51 -3.35
C GLU A 12 -20.81 -2.81 -2.22
N GLU A 13 -21.24 -3.55 -1.20
CA GLU A 13 -20.36 -4.01 -0.11
C GLU A 13 -19.21 -4.87 -0.64
N LEU A 14 -19.50 -5.80 -1.57
CA LEU A 14 -18.48 -6.63 -2.19
C LEU A 14 -17.48 -5.78 -3.01
N GLN A 15 -17.94 -4.76 -3.72
CA GLN A 15 -17.07 -3.84 -4.46
C GLN A 15 -16.16 -3.05 -3.50
N LYS A 16 -16.68 -2.56 -2.37
CA LYS A 16 -15.86 -1.92 -1.32
C LYS A 16 -14.78 -2.86 -0.79
N VAL A 17 -15.13 -4.11 -0.49
CA VAL A 17 -14.15 -5.11 0.01
C VAL A 17 -13.08 -5.39 -1.05
N LYS A 18 -13.46 -5.56 -2.32
CA LYS A 18 -12.50 -5.77 -3.41
C LYS A 18 -11.54 -4.60 -3.57
N HIS A 19 -12.05 -3.38 -3.49
CA HIS A 19 -11.22 -2.17 -3.55
C HIS A 19 -10.21 -2.11 -2.40
N ARG A 20 -10.65 -2.43 -1.17
CA ARG A 20 -9.76 -2.50 -0.01
C ARG A 20 -8.66 -3.54 -0.15
N ILE A 21 -8.97 -4.71 -0.72
CA ILE A 21 -7.94 -5.73 -1.01
C ILE A 21 -6.89 -5.18 -1.98
N GLN A 22 -7.31 -4.50 -3.05
CA GLN A 22 -6.37 -3.90 -4.01
C GLN A 22 -5.45 -2.86 -3.36
N ILE A 23 -5.98 -2.02 -2.48
CA ILE A 23 -5.15 -1.06 -1.73
C ILE A 23 -4.16 -1.78 -0.83
N LEU A 24 -4.58 -2.83 -0.12
CA LEU A 24 -3.69 -3.61 0.75
C LEU A 24 -2.57 -4.29 -0.04
N ASP A 25 -2.87 -4.84 -1.22
CA ASP A 25 -1.86 -5.42 -2.12
C ASP A 25 -0.83 -4.36 -2.55
N MET A 26 -1.29 -3.14 -2.84
CA MET A 26 -0.40 -2.02 -3.17
C MET A 26 0.48 -1.60 -1.99
N ILE A 27 -0.06 -1.57 -0.78
CA ILE A 27 0.71 -1.28 0.45
C ILE A 27 1.78 -2.36 0.66
N GLU A 28 1.42 -3.63 0.53
CA GLU A 28 2.35 -4.76 0.66
C GLU A 28 3.52 -4.63 -0.33
N GLU A 29 3.23 -4.35 -1.60
CA GLU A 29 4.26 -4.14 -2.63
C GLU A 29 5.28 -3.06 -2.23
N ARG A 30 4.80 -1.95 -1.64
CA ARG A 30 5.66 -0.83 -1.21
C ARG A 30 6.48 -1.18 0.02
N LEU A 31 5.89 -1.91 0.97
CA LEU A 31 6.60 -2.42 2.15
C LEU A 31 7.70 -3.42 1.77
N LEU A 32 7.44 -4.28 0.78
CA LEU A 32 8.46 -5.21 0.26
C LEU A 32 9.63 -4.45 -0.37
N LYS A 33 9.36 -3.43 -1.18
CA LYS A 33 10.42 -2.55 -1.73
C LYS A 33 11.20 -1.82 -0.64
N MET A 34 10.53 -1.30 0.39
CA MET A 34 11.22 -0.69 1.54
C MET A 34 12.13 -1.67 2.25
N ARG A 35 11.69 -2.93 2.42
CA ARG A 35 12.50 -3.99 3.03
C ARG A 35 13.73 -4.30 2.18
N GLU A 36 13.60 -4.44 0.87
CA GLU A 36 14.72 -4.68 -0.04
C GLU A 36 15.77 -3.54 0.04
N LEU A 37 15.31 -2.29 0.08
CA LEU A 37 16.18 -1.13 0.26
C LEU A 37 16.89 -1.14 1.61
N ALA A 38 16.19 -1.50 2.69
CA ALA A 38 16.77 -1.59 4.03
C ALA A 38 17.81 -2.72 4.13
N VAL A 39 17.53 -3.87 3.52
CA VAL A 39 18.48 -4.99 3.42
C VAL A 39 19.72 -4.57 2.62
N LYS A 40 19.54 -3.92 1.47
CA LYS A 40 20.66 -3.39 0.67
C LYS A 40 21.52 -2.42 1.49
N ALA A 41 20.91 -1.53 2.27
CA ALA A 41 21.64 -0.59 3.11
C ALA A 41 22.39 -1.26 4.28
N ALA A 42 21.93 -2.42 4.74
CA ALA A 42 22.55 -3.17 5.83
C ALA A 42 23.65 -4.12 5.36
N GLU A 43 23.50 -4.74 4.19
CA GLU A 43 24.38 -5.80 3.71
C GLU A 43 25.53 -5.32 2.82
N TYR A 44 25.40 -4.14 2.20
CA TYR A 44 26.39 -3.63 1.25
C TYR A 44 27.15 -2.43 1.82
N GLU A 45 28.44 -2.35 1.51
CA GLU A 45 29.22 -1.13 1.74
C GLU A 45 28.81 -0.05 0.73
N LEU A 46 27.91 0.81 1.16
CA LEU A 46 27.39 1.89 0.33
C LEU A 46 28.14 3.21 0.58
N SER A 47 28.38 3.93 -0.51
CA SER A 47 28.80 5.32 -0.46
C SER A 47 27.73 6.19 0.22
N LYS A 48 28.13 7.41 0.61
CA LYS A 48 27.18 8.38 1.18
C LYS A 48 26.03 8.69 0.20
N LEU A 49 26.36 8.87 -1.09
CA LEU A 49 25.38 9.18 -2.13
C LEU A 49 24.32 8.06 -2.27
N GLU A 50 24.76 6.80 -2.30
CA GLU A 50 23.86 5.65 -2.39
C GLU A 50 22.98 5.51 -1.14
N ARG A 51 23.53 5.79 0.06
CA ARG A 51 22.73 5.82 1.30
C ARG A 51 21.67 6.92 1.28
N ASP A 52 22.05 8.11 0.80
CA ASP A 52 21.13 9.24 0.69
C ASP A 52 20.02 8.96 -0.35
N GLU A 53 20.34 8.28 -1.44
CA GLU A 53 19.36 7.81 -2.43
C GLU A 53 18.38 6.80 -1.84
N ILE A 54 18.89 5.76 -1.16
CA ILE A 54 18.04 4.78 -0.47
C ILE A 54 17.13 5.48 0.54
N GLY A 55 17.66 6.42 1.33
CA GLY A 55 16.87 7.19 2.30
C GLY A 55 15.73 7.96 1.64
N ARG A 56 15.98 8.62 0.51
CA ARG A 56 14.94 9.31 -0.27
C ARG A 56 13.89 8.34 -0.80
N SER A 57 14.29 7.20 -1.34
CA SER A 57 13.36 6.18 -1.84
C SER A 57 12.48 5.60 -0.73
N ILE A 58 13.05 5.32 0.45
CA ILE A 58 12.29 4.87 1.62
C ILE A 58 11.27 5.93 2.07
N GLN A 59 11.68 7.21 2.11
CA GLN A 59 10.77 8.30 2.48
C GLN A 59 9.63 8.47 1.48
N GLN A 60 9.90 8.33 0.18
CA GLN A 60 8.87 8.36 -0.85
C GLN A 60 7.87 7.20 -0.67
N LEU A 61 8.36 5.97 -0.49
CA LEU A 61 7.51 4.80 -0.27
C LEU A 61 6.63 4.96 0.98
N GLN A 62 7.17 5.56 2.05
CA GLN A 62 6.40 5.87 3.25
C GLN A 62 5.24 6.84 2.96
N GLN A 63 5.47 7.89 2.17
CA GLN A 63 4.42 8.83 1.77
C GLN A 63 3.34 8.14 0.91
N GLU A 64 3.74 7.27 -0.02
CA GLU A 64 2.80 6.50 -0.84
C GLU A 64 1.93 5.58 0.03
N ILE A 65 2.52 4.89 1.01
CA ILE A 65 1.77 4.05 1.95
C ILE A 65 0.77 4.88 2.75
N MET A 66 1.18 6.04 3.28
CA MET A 66 0.26 6.91 4.04
C MET A 66 -0.96 7.36 3.22
N LEU A 67 -0.77 7.64 1.92
CA LEU A 67 -1.87 7.99 1.02
C LEU A 67 -2.81 6.81 0.79
N LEU A 68 -2.27 5.62 0.59
CA LEU A 68 -3.04 4.39 0.42
C LEU A 68 -3.80 4.00 1.71
N GLU A 69 -3.16 4.13 2.88
CA GLU A 69 -3.83 3.90 4.16
C GLU A 69 -5.00 4.86 4.36
N LYS A 70 -4.81 6.13 4.02
CA LYS A 70 -5.89 7.13 4.06
C LYS A 70 -7.04 6.73 3.13
N GLU A 71 -6.76 6.37 1.89
CA GLU A 71 -7.78 5.91 0.94
C GLU A 71 -8.53 4.67 1.47
N ASN A 72 -7.81 3.69 2.03
CA ASN A 72 -8.40 2.49 2.60
C ASN A 72 -9.32 2.80 3.80
N THR A 73 -9.04 3.84 4.57
CA THR A 73 -9.91 4.31 5.66
C THR A 73 -11.10 5.14 5.19
N GLU A 74 -10.98 5.89 4.08
CA GLU A 74 -12.05 6.74 3.53
C GLU A 74 -13.11 5.94 2.75
N VAL A 75 -12.81 4.70 2.37
CA VAL A 75 -13.73 3.77 1.67
C VAL A 75 -14.76 3.12 2.64
N GLN A 76 -14.72 3.47 3.94
CA GLN A 76 -15.66 2.99 4.96
C GLN A 76 -17.10 3.48 4.72
#